data_AF-A0A1B6JXA8-F1
#
_entry.id   AF-A0A1B6JXA8-F1
#
_cell.length_a   1.000
_cell.length_b   1.000
_cell.length_c   1.000
_cell.angle_alpha   90.00
_cell.angle_beta   90.00
_cell.angle_gamma   90.00
#
_symmetry.space_group_name_H-M   'P 1'
#
loop_
_entity.id
_entity.type
_entity.pdbx_description
1 polymer ?
#
loop_
_entity_poly.entity_id
_entity_poly.type
_entity_poly.pdbx_seq_one_letter_code
_entity_poly.pdbx_strand_id
1 'polypeptide(L)'
;EVSDEEGSYNSEDDPNRLWCICKRPHNNRFMICCDFCEDWFHGKCVGITKAMGEQMEEQEIEWMCPNCKKKKKQEEVAKKQAEVKVMSPKKVSGPQQPEVVDTPTPVVETPPTKKPEASK
;
A
#
# COMPACT_ATOMS: atom_id res chain seq x y z
N GLU A 1 29.73 41.36 10.00
CA GLU A 1 29.53 39.90 9.88
C GLU A 1 28.30 39.50 10.70
N VAL A 2 27.42 38.66 10.16
CA VAL A 2 26.44 37.90 10.95
C VAL A 2 26.45 36.47 10.41
N SER A 3 26.80 35.53 11.29
CA SER A 3 26.64 34.10 11.08
C SER A 3 25.37 33.65 11.78
N ASP A 4 24.89 32.47 11.38
CA ASP A 4 23.80 31.71 11.98
C ASP A 4 22.38 32.20 11.63
N GLU A 5 21.62 31.33 10.96
CA GLU A 5 20.24 31.02 11.34
C GLU A 5 19.86 29.64 10.79
N GLU A 6 19.63 28.68 11.69
CA GLU A 6 19.25 27.30 11.37
C GLU A 6 17.87 27.20 10.69
N GLY A 7 17.87 26.93 9.38
CA GLY A 7 16.67 26.70 8.59
C GLY A 7 16.18 25.24 8.57
N SER A 8 15.98 24.59 9.73
CA SER A 8 15.28 23.29 9.79
C SER A 8 13.77 23.47 9.59
N TYR A 9 13.38 23.99 8.42
CA TYR A 9 11.99 24.26 8.06
C TYR A 9 11.18 22.96 7.98
N ASN A 10 9.90 23.03 8.37
CA ASN A 10 9.11 21.85 8.72
C ASN A 10 8.93 20.86 7.55
N SER A 11 9.43 19.63 7.69
CA SER A 11 9.36 18.56 6.67
C SER A 11 7.94 18.03 6.39
N GLU A 12 6.93 18.58 7.07
CA GLU A 12 5.51 18.33 6.76
C GLU A 12 5.05 19.05 5.48
N ASP A 13 5.67 20.17 5.11
CA ASP A 13 5.32 20.97 3.90
C ASP A 13 6.22 20.66 2.69
N ASP A 14 7.05 19.60 2.76
CA ASP A 14 7.89 19.17 1.64
C ASP A 14 7.05 18.84 0.38
N PRO A 15 7.14 19.59 -0.74
CA PRO A 15 6.39 19.27 -1.96
C PRO A 15 6.85 17.94 -2.60
N ASN A 16 8.03 17.47 -2.20
CA ASN A 16 8.60 16.17 -2.56
C ASN A 16 8.18 15.02 -1.63
N ARG A 17 7.39 15.27 -0.58
CA ARG A 17 6.95 14.25 0.38
C ARG A 17 6.15 13.14 -0.30
N LEU A 18 6.64 11.90 -0.17
CA LEU A 18 6.15 10.75 -0.91
C LEU A 18 5.06 9.99 -0.13
N TRP A 19 3.82 10.38 -0.38
CA TRP A 19 2.64 9.76 0.23
C TRP A 19 2.23 8.45 -0.46
N CYS A 20 1.30 7.73 0.18
CA CYS A 20 0.68 6.49 -0.29
C CYS A 20 1.66 5.31 -0.47
N ILE A 21 1.11 4.10 -0.69
CA ILE A 21 1.90 2.90 -1.06
C ILE A 21 2.66 3.06 -2.39
N CYS A 22 2.22 3.99 -3.26
CA CYS A 22 2.88 4.22 -4.54
C CYS A 22 4.10 5.16 -4.46
N LYS A 23 4.37 5.76 -3.30
CA LYS A 23 5.45 6.73 -3.06
C LYS A 23 5.52 7.81 -4.14
N ARG A 24 4.44 8.59 -4.24
CA ARG A 24 4.27 9.70 -5.20
C ARG A 24 3.69 10.92 -4.48
N PRO A 25 3.98 12.15 -4.93
CA PRO A 25 3.34 13.35 -4.40
C PRO A 25 1.82 13.36 -4.67
N HIS A 26 1.10 14.26 -4.00
CA HIS A 26 -0.36 14.36 -3.99
C HIS A 26 -0.99 14.55 -5.39
N ASN A 27 -0.35 15.33 -6.29
CA ASN A 27 -0.76 15.51 -7.69
C ASN A 27 -2.25 15.90 -7.90
N ASN A 28 -2.85 16.65 -6.97
CA ASN A 28 -4.27 17.04 -6.94
C ASN A 28 -5.26 15.86 -7.15
N ARG A 29 -4.91 14.68 -6.63
CA ARG A 29 -5.76 13.48 -6.71
C ARG A 29 -6.53 13.31 -5.40
N PHE A 30 -7.77 12.82 -5.46
CA PHE A 30 -8.49 12.41 -4.26
C PHE A 30 -7.65 11.43 -3.40
N MET A 31 -7.48 11.78 -2.12
CA MET A 31 -6.79 11.00 -1.10
C MET A 31 -7.73 10.72 0.08
N ILE A 32 -7.44 9.64 0.80
CA ILE A 32 -8.13 9.20 2.01
C ILE A 32 -7.08 8.92 3.10
N CYS A 33 -7.35 9.36 4.34
CA CYS A 33 -6.52 9.08 5.51
C CYS A 33 -6.94 7.73 6.14
N CYS A 34 -6.01 7.02 6.78
CA CYS A 34 -6.27 5.75 7.47
C CYS A 34 -6.31 5.92 8.98
N ASP A 35 -7.45 5.66 9.62
CA ASP A 35 -7.65 5.85 11.08
C ASP A 35 -6.69 5.04 11.97
N PHE A 36 -6.07 3.99 11.41
CA PHE A 36 -5.17 3.07 12.12
C PHE A 36 -3.68 3.40 12.01
N CYS A 37 -3.28 4.30 11.12
CA CYS A 37 -1.87 4.64 10.91
C CYS A 37 -1.62 6.06 10.37
N GLU A 38 -2.67 6.87 10.23
CA GLU A 38 -2.65 8.31 9.91
C GLU A 38 -1.94 8.66 8.58
N ASP A 39 -1.65 7.65 7.76
CA ASP A 39 -1.09 7.78 6.42
C ASP A 39 -2.16 8.16 5.39
N TRP A 40 -1.75 8.96 4.42
CA TRP A 40 -2.58 9.39 3.29
C TRP A 40 -2.38 8.51 2.05
N PHE A 41 -3.50 8.07 1.45
CA PHE A 41 -3.50 7.19 0.29
C PHE A 41 -4.32 7.78 -0.86
N HIS A 42 -3.77 7.79 -2.08
CA HIS A 42 -4.55 8.07 -3.28
C HIS A 42 -5.67 7.03 -3.43
N GLY A 43 -6.93 7.47 -3.57
CA GLY A 43 -8.07 6.56 -3.68
C GLY A 43 -7.90 5.50 -4.78
N LYS A 44 -7.37 5.90 -5.96
CA LYS A 44 -7.06 4.98 -7.07
C LYS A 44 -6.02 3.90 -6.72
N CYS A 45 -5.11 4.15 -5.78
CA CYS A 45 -4.11 3.17 -5.35
C CYS A 45 -4.65 2.15 -4.33
N VAL A 46 -5.78 2.44 -3.69
CA VAL A 46 -6.40 1.59 -2.66
C VAL A 46 -7.82 1.13 -3.01
N GLY A 47 -8.31 1.45 -4.21
CA GLY A 47 -9.63 1.03 -4.71
C GLY A 47 -10.81 1.87 -4.23
N ILE A 48 -10.58 3.05 -3.66
CA ILE A 48 -11.62 3.96 -3.14
C ILE A 48 -11.83 5.11 -4.14
N THR A 49 -13.08 5.34 -4.53
CA THR A 49 -13.50 6.50 -5.33
C THR A 49 -13.84 7.67 -4.41
N LYS A 50 -13.90 8.91 -4.95
CA LYS A 50 -14.30 10.10 -4.17
C LYS A 50 -15.68 9.87 -3.52
N ALA A 51 -16.66 9.43 -4.30
CA ALA A 51 -18.01 9.10 -3.83
C ALA A 51 -18.03 8.01 -2.74
N MET A 52 -17.15 7.01 -2.81
CA MET A 52 -17.05 6.00 -1.75
C MET A 52 -16.47 6.59 -0.45
N GLY A 53 -15.49 7.50 -0.56
CA GLY A 53 -14.94 8.21 0.59
C GLY A 53 -15.94 9.19 1.22
N GLU A 54 -16.67 9.94 0.40
CA GLU A 54 -17.76 10.83 0.83
C GLU A 54 -18.86 10.04 1.55
N GLN A 55 -19.24 8.86 1.05
CA GLN A 55 -20.20 7.99 1.72
C GLN A 55 -19.65 7.40 3.03
N MET A 56 -18.36 7.10 3.12
CA MET A 56 -17.73 6.65 4.37
C MET A 56 -17.73 7.75 5.43
N GLU A 57 -17.45 8.99 5.03
CA GLU A 57 -17.50 10.19 5.89
C GLU A 57 -18.95 10.47 6.37
N GLU A 58 -19.93 10.48 5.47
CA GLU A 58 -21.35 10.70 5.80
C GLU A 58 -21.95 9.58 6.69
N GLN A 59 -21.37 8.38 6.65
CA GLN A 59 -21.80 7.24 7.48
C GLN A 59 -20.92 6.99 8.71
N GLU A 60 -19.95 7.87 9.00
CA GLU A 60 -18.97 7.74 10.10
C GLU A 60 -18.24 6.37 10.12
N ILE A 61 -17.90 5.85 8.94
CA ILE A 61 -17.25 4.54 8.76
C ILE A 61 -15.72 4.68 8.73
N GLU A 62 -15.05 4.16 9.76
CA GLU A 62 -13.59 4.04 9.83
C GLU A 62 -13.01 3.30 8.60
N TRP A 63 -12.01 3.89 7.95
CA TRP A 63 -11.33 3.31 6.80
C TRP A 63 -9.94 2.77 7.14
N MET A 64 -9.82 1.43 7.10
CA MET A 64 -8.54 0.76 7.27
C MET A 64 -7.80 0.53 5.94
N CYS A 65 -6.56 1.02 5.83
CA CYS A 65 -5.73 0.83 4.63
C CYS A 65 -5.30 -0.64 4.40
N PRO A 66 -4.85 -1.01 3.19
CA PRO A 66 -4.42 -2.37 2.88
C PRO A 66 -3.25 -2.90 3.73
N ASN A 67 -2.39 -2.02 4.24
CA ASN A 67 -1.26 -2.43 5.09
C ASN A 67 -1.73 -2.78 6.50
N CYS A 68 -2.58 -1.96 7.12
CA CYS A 68 -3.19 -2.26 8.41
C CYS A 68 -4.07 -3.53 8.35
N LYS A 69 -4.84 -3.72 7.26
CA LYS A 69 -5.60 -4.95 7.00
C LYS A 69 -4.69 -6.20 6.97
N LYS A 70 -3.52 -6.11 6.32
CA LYS A 70 -2.53 -7.21 6.30
C LYS A 70 -1.91 -7.46 7.66
N LYS A 71 -1.49 -6.40 8.37
CA LYS A 71 -0.88 -6.49 9.71
C LYS A 71 -1.82 -7.17 10.70
N LYS A 72 -3.07 -6.70 10.81
CA LYS A 72 -4.11 -7.29 11.68
C LYS A 72 -4.34 -8.77 11.38
N LYS A 73 -4.36 -9.16 10.10
CA LYS A 73 -4.48 -10.58 9.70
C LYS A 73 -3.26 -11.42 10.13
N GLN A 74 -2.05 -10.87 10.07
CA GLN A 74 -0.84 -11.56 10.53
C GLN A 74 -0.82 -11.71 12.07
N GLU A 75 -1.24 -10.68 12.81
CA GLU A 75 -1.35 -10.70 14.27
C GLU A 75 -2.35 -11.78 14.75
N GLU A 76 -3.54 -11.83 14.14
CA GLU A 76 -4.54 -12.89 14.39
C GLU A 76 -4.01 -14.30 14.11
N VAL A 77 -3.28 -14.47 13.00
CA VAL A 77 -2.69 -15.75 12.60
C VAL A 77 -1.53 -16.15 13.52
N ALA A 78 -0.73 -15.20 14.01
CA ALA A 78 0.33 -15.46 15.00
C ALA A 78 -0.25 -15.85 16.36
N LYS A 79 -1.31 -15.16 16.82
CA LYS A 79 -1.98 -15.45 18.09
C LYS A 79 -2.61 -16.85 18.11
N LYS A 80 -3.25 -17.26 17.01
CA LYS A 80 -3.78 -18.62 16.85
C LYS A 80 -2.69 -19.69 16.82
N GLN A 81 -1.51 -19.40 16.26
CA GLN A 81 -0.37 -20.31 16.26
C GLN A 81 0.31 -20.50 17.64
N ALA A 82 0.17 -19.52 18.55
CA ALA A 82 0.67 -19.66 19.92
C ALA A 82 -0.13 -20.73 20.70
N GLU A 83 -1.44 -20.79 20.50
CA GLU A 83 -2.34 -21.75 21.17
C GLU A 83 -2.13 -23.20 20.72
N VAL A 84 -1.72 -23.44 19.46
CA VAL A 84 -1.48 -24.82 18.97
C VAL A 84 -0.16 -25.42 19.50
N LYS A 85 0.72 -24.63 20.13
CA LYS A 85 2.05 -25.10 20.57
C LYS A 85 2.07 -25.89 21.89
N VAL A 86 0.96 -25.96 22.63
CA VAL A 86 0.95 -26.58 23.98
C VAL A 86 0.84 -28.12 23.95
N MET A 87 0.51 -28.73 22.81
CA MET A 87 0.32 -30.19 22.67
C MET A 87 1.15 -30.77 21.51
N SER A 88 2.39 -31.15 21.81
CA SER A 88 3.27 -31.94 20.90
C SER A 88 2.96 -33.45 21.03
N PRO A 89 3.25 -34.27 20.00
CA PRO A 89 4.54 -34.98 20.05
C PRO A 89 5.26 -35.27 18.71
N LYS A 90 6.60 -35.22 18.80
CA LYS A 90 7.64 -36.06 18.15
C LYS A 90 7.65 -36.32 16.62
N LYS A 91 8.74 -35.83 16.00
CA LYS A 91 9.54 -36.37 14.87
C LYS A 91 8.99 -37.57 14.06
N VAL A 92 8.98 -37.39 12.75
CA VAL A 92 9.67 -38.32 11.83
C VAL A 92 10.43 -37.52 10.75
N SER A 93 11.55 -38.07 10.31
CA SER A 93 12.55 -37.46 9.41
C SER A 93 12.36 -37.89 7.95
N GLY A 94 12.58 -36.98 7.00
CA GLY A 94 12.71 -37.28 5.56
C GLY A 94 13.37 -36.12 4.82
N PRO A 95 14.42 -36.34 3.98
CA PRO A 95 15.16 -35.25 3.35
C PRO A 95 14.59 -34.80 1.99
N GLN A 96 14.52 -33.48 1.83
CA GLN A 96 14.84 -32.66 0.63
C GLN A 96 14.59 -33.31 -0.76
N GLN A 97 13.53 -32.90 -1.49
CA GLN A 97 13.53 -31.88 -2.57
C GLN A 97 14.09 -32.41 -3.94
N PRO A 98 13.90 -31.71 -5.08
CA PRO A 98 12.64 -31.23 -5.68
C PRO A 98 12.57 -31.59 -7.19
N GLU A 99 11.38 -31.63 -7.82
CA GLU A 99 11.31 -31.78 -9.30
C GLU A 99 10.31 -30.85 -10.02
N VAL A 100 10.90 -30.00 -10.86
CA VAL A 100 10.49 -29.42 -12.15
C VAL A 100 9.01 -29.12 -12.49
N VAL A 101 8.79 -27.85 -12.84
CA VAL A 101 8.03 -27.41 -14.02
C VAL A 101 8.65 -26.08 -14.48
N ASP A 102 9.62 -26.17 -15.39
CA ASP A 102 9.47 -25.95 -16.84
C ASP A 102 8.98 -24.55 -17.26
N THR A 103 9.98 -23.65 -17.38
CA THR A 103 10.31 -22.85 -18.59
C THR A 103 9.18 -21.97 -19.24
N PRO A 104 9.40 -21.21 -20.36
CA PRO A 104 9.20 -19.76 -20.26
C PRO A 104 8.25 -19.14 -21.32
N THR A 105 7.81 -17.90 -21.11
CA THR A 105 7.90 -16.87 -22.18
C THR A 105 7.68 -15.44 -21.66
N PRO A 106 8.55 -14.48 -22.03
CA PRO A 106 8.22 -13.06 -21.98
C PRO A 106 7.54 -12.61 -23.28
N VAL A 107 6.52 -11.76 -23.19
CA VAL A 107 6.10 -10.91 -24.31
C VAL A 107 6.15 -9.45 -23.88
N VAL A 108 7.10 -8.73 -24.45
CA VAL A 108 7.16 -7.27 -24.41
C VAL A 108 6.43 -6.75 -25.64
N GLU A 109 5.54 -5.78 -25.47
CA GLU A 109 5.36 -4.77 -26.53
C GLU A 109 4.89 -3.43 -25.94
N THR A 110 5.59 -2.37 -26.33
CA THR A 110 5.36 -0.98 -25.93
C THR A 110 4.53 -0.24 -26.99
N PRO A 111 3.83 0.86 -26.63
CA PRO A 111 2.98 1.61 -27.56
C PRO A 111 3.80 2.43 -28.58
N PRO A 112 3.15 2.99 -29.61
CA PRO A 112 2.97 4.44 -29.54
C PRO A 112 1.65 5.02 -30.12
N THR A 113 1.20 6.09 -29.46
CA THR A 113 0.45 7.27 -29.94
C THR A 113 -0.21 7.30 -31.34
N LYS A 114 -1.47 7.79 -31.39
CA LYS A 114 -1.85 8.86 -32.34
C LYS A 114 -3.13 9.64 -31.93
N LYS A 115 -2.94 10.95 -31.73
CA LYS A 115 -3.89 12.04 -32.04
C LYS A 115 -3.49 12.57 -33.45
N PRO A 116 -4.15 13.54 -34.11
CA PRO A 116 -5.42 14.23 -33.83
C PRO A 116 -6.31 14.26 -35.12
N GLU A 117 -7.30 15.13 -35.42
CA GLU A 117 -8.21 16.04 -34.70
C GLU A 117 -9.45 16.29 -35.62
N ALA A 118 -10.41 17.09 -35.17
CA ALA A 118 -11.32 17.96 -35.97
C ALA A 118 -12.61 17.42 -36.64
N SER A 119 -13.52 18.38 -36.85
CA SER A 119 -14.84 18.34 -37.50
C SER A 119 -15.98 17.63 -36.72
N LYS A 120 -17.19 18.19 -36.63
CA LYS A 120 -17.80 19.31 -37.40
C LYS A 120 -18.79 20.09 -36.53
#